data_AF-A0AAV1QG85-F1
#
_entry.id   AF-A0AAV1QG85-F1
#
_cell.length_a   1.000
_cell.length_b   1.000
_cell.length_c   1.000
_cell.angle_alpha   90.00
_cell.angle_beta   90.00
_cell.angle_gamma   90.00
#
_symmetry.space_group_name_H-M   'P 1'
#
loop_
_entity.id
_entity.type
_entity.pdbx_description
1 polymer ?
#
loop_
_entity_poly.entity_id
_entity_poly.type
_entity_poly.pdbx_seq_one_letter_code
_entity_poly.pdbx_strand_id
1 'polypeptide(L)'
;MYTFEKSIKLKAEKSVYIRVSGFGIHSPPSDLIWNDLRRWAKGDKLIVELINCHGEIVKTTEWQDVSKQNTNLANKNSTEVFVEFDPDGKYLRLTNKSKEELKLEGWKLRVKLNDQNPIMFTFGESITLRAKRSVTIWVDGCGPCSPGPSDLKWKDLRRWDKGDKLLVELINCHEEIVKTTEVGDEEEQQRKEQAEQEKEVESLKMELQKKQEEFETKTKEWEETQDELLKEKQNREEEVKELKDQLDLKQKQIENKQAECDLLMKLQQLHEENQRRERDLQTLKENLETKTKELEKIKAGWFK
;
A
#
# COMPACT_ATOMS: atom_id res chain seq x y z
N MET A 1 18.29 2.52 -12.78
CA MET A 1 19.75 2.58 -12.72
C MET A 1 20.22 3.93 -13.26
N TYR A 2 21.00 4.70 -12.49
CA TYR A 2 21.62 5.93 -12.98
C TYR A 2 23.02 5.60 -13.51
N THR A 3 23.38 6.11 -14.68
CA THR A 3 24.69 5.88 -15.28
C THR A 3 25.47 7.19 -15.28
N PHE A 4 26.65 7.19 -14.65
CA PHE A 4 27.53 8.35 -14.66
C PHE A 4 28.11 8.57 -16.07
N GLU A 5 28.18 9.82 -16.50
CA GLU A 5 28.93 10.16 -17.70
C GLU A 5 30.42 9.91 -17.48
N LYS A 6 31.12 9.44 -18.54
CA LYS A 6 32.55 9.13 -18.51
C LYS A 6 33.44 10.33 -18.16
N SER A 7 32.91 11.54 -18.28
CA SER A 7 33.55 12.82 -17.98
C SER A 7 33.58 13.15 -16.49
N ILE A 8 32.78 12.49 -15.66
CA ILE A 8 32.63 12.81 -14.23
C ILE A 8 33.84 12.29 -13.46
N LYS A 9 34.55 13.22 -12.79
CA LYS A 9 35.67 12.91 -11.89
C LYS A 9 35.38 13.46 -10.50
N LEU A 10 35.26 12.58 -9.52
CA LEU A 10 35.11 12.96 -8.12
C LEU A 10 36.49 13.12 -7.47
N LYS A 11 36.73 14.28 -6.87
CA LYS A 11 37.95 14.54 -6.10
C LYS A 11 37.83 13.89 -4.71
N ALA A 12 38.96 13.55 -4.10
CA ALA A 12 39.00 13.06 -2.72
C ALA A 12 38.25 14.03 -1.79
N GLU A 13 37.50 13.47 -0.83
CA GLU A 13 36.69 14.20 0.17
C GLU A 13 35.60 15.13 -0.41
N LYS A 14 35.24 14.95 -1.68
CA LYS A 14 34.09 15.63 -2.29
C LYS A 14 32.92 14.67 -2.45
N SER A 15 31.72 15.21 -2.35
CA SER A 15 30.46 14.48 -2.51
C SER A 15 29.81 14.81 -3.84
N VAL A 16 29.05 13.86 -4.38
CA VAL A 16 28.15 14.06 -5.52
C VAL A 16 26.73 13.83 -5.05
N TYR A 17 25.83 14.75 -5.39
CA TYR A 17 24.41 14.66 -5.13
C TYR A 17 23.69 14.21 -6.41
N ILE A 18 22.86 13.17 -6.30
CA ILE A 18 21.97 12.74 -7.38
C ILE A 18 20.56 13.13 -6.98
N ARG A 19 19.89 13.92 -7.80
CA ARG A 19 18.56 14.48 -7.54
C ARG A 19 17.54 13.94 -8.55
N VAL A 20 16.29 13.88 -8.11
CA VAL A 20 15.13 13.54 -8.95
C VAL A 20 14.91 14.65 -9.97
N SER A 21 14.39 14.31 -11.16
CA SER A 21 13.95 15.31 -12.14
C SER A 21 13.00 16.34 -11.52
N GLY A 22 13.23 17.62 -11.81
CA GLY A 22 12.44 18.74 -11.27
C GLY A 22 12.91 19.30 -9.92
N PHE A 23 13.92 18.69 -9.28
CA PHE A 23 14.47 19.18 -8.01
C PHE A 23 15.95 19.56 -8.11
N GLY A 24 16.23 20.86 -8.16
CA GLY A 24 17.58 21.43 -8.23
C GLY A 24 18.06 21.72 -9.65
N ILE A 25 19.32 22.15 -9.77
CA ILE A 25 19.97 22.52 -11.03
C ILE A 25 21.04 21.47 -11.34
N HIS A 26 21.08 20.98 -12.59
CA HIS A 26 22.12 20.06 -13.02
C HIS A 26 23.45 20.80 -13.14
N SER A 27 24.42 20.45 -12.29
CA SER A 27 25.75 21.05 -12.25
C SER A 27 26.83 19.99 -11.98
N PRO A 28 27.22 19.20 -13.00
CA PRO A 28 28.30 18.23 -12.88
C PRO A 28 29.63 18.91 -12.49
N PRO A 29 30.50 18.23 -11.70
CA PRO A 29 30.34 16.85 -11.23
C PRO A 29 29.57 16.72 -9.91
N SER A 30 29.19 17.84 -9.28
CA SER A 30 28.68 17.86 -7.90
C SER A 30 27.18 17.59 -7.80
N ASP A 31 26.37 18.06 -8.76
CA ASP A 31 24.91 17.93 -8.74
C ASP A 31 24.42 17.30 -10.06
N LEU A 32 23.95 16.06 -9.97
CA LEU A 32 23.48 15.26 -11.08
C LEU A 32 21.97 15.09 -11.03
N ILE A 33 21.29 15.22 -12.16
CA ILE A 33 19.84 14.98 -12.24
C ILE A 33 19.58 13.61 -12.87
N TRP A 34 18.80 12.79 -12.18
CA TRP A 34 18.30 11.52 -12.69
C TRP A 34 16.94 11.74 -13.35
N ASN A 35 16.96 11.93 -14.67
CA ASN A 35 15.77 12.28 -15.45
C ASN A 35 14.69 11.19 -15.45
N ASP A 36 15.09 9.92 -15.47
CA ASP A 36 14.14 8.79 -15.46
C ASP A 36 13.51 8.53 -14.08
N LEU A 37 14.06 9.11 -13.02
CA LEU A 37 13.53 8.99 -11.67
C LEU A 37 12.52 10.11 -11.44
N ARG A 38 11.23 9.74 -11.28
CA ARG A 38 10.13 10.69 -11.02
C ARG A 38 9.97 11.06 -9.55
N ARG A 39 10.35 10.15 -8.65
CA ARG A 39 10.38 10.35 -7.19
C ARG A 39 11.26 9.28 -6.56
N TRP A 40 11.92 9.60 -5.45
CA TRP A 40 12.46 8.57 -4.56
C TRP A 40 11.30 7.74 -3.99
N ALA A 41 11.53 6.44 -3.75
CA ALA A 41 10.54 5.61 -3.09
C ALA A 41 10.25 6.15 -1.68
N LYS A 42 8.98 6.25 -1.30
CA LYS A 42 8.54 6.62 0.06
C LYS A 42 8.17 5.32 0.78
N GLY A 43 8.98 4.88 1.75
CA GLY A 43 8.82 3.60 2.46
C GLY A 43 10.02 3.28 3.36
N ASP A 44 9.94 2.18 4.12
CA ASP A 44 10.82 1.88 5.26
C ASP A 44 12.28 1.56 4.90
N LYS A 45 12.60 1.34 3.62
CA LYS A 45 13.92 0.86 3.20
C LYS A 45 14.24 1.25 1.75
N LEU A 46 15.22 2.13 1.57
CA LEU A 46 15.79 2.45 0.26
C LEU A 46 17.21 1.90 0.20
N ILE A 47 17.47 0.96 -0.71
CA ILE A 47 18.82 0.42 -0.94
C ILE A 47 19.43 1.11 -2.14
N VAL A 48 20.66 1.60 -1.99
CA VAL A 48 21.46 2.24 -3.03
C VAL A 48 22.73 1.45 -3.23
N GLU A 49 22.96 0.99 -4.45
CA GLU A 49 24.16 0.23 -4.84
C GLU A 49 24.99 1.01 -5.84
N LEU A 50 26.29 1.09 -5.57
CA LEU A 50 27.29 1.61 -6.48
C LEU A 50 27.93 0.45 -7.24
N ILE A 51 27.81 0.47 -8.57
CA ILE A 51 28.29 -0.59 -9.45
C ILE A 51 29.45 -0.05 -10.30
N ASN A 52 30.55 -0.80 -10.40
CA ASN A 52 31.68 -0.41 -11.25
C ASN A 52 31.44 -0.72 -12.75
N CYS A 53 32.39 -0.34 -13.59
CA CYS A 53 32.31 -0.59 -15.04
C CYS A 53 32.38 -2.07 -15.44
N HIS A 54 32.73 -2.98 -14.51
CA HIS A 54 32.73 -4.43 -14.72
C HIS A 54 31.44 -5.09 -14.24
N GLY A 55 30.48 -4.32 -13.71
CA GLY A 55 29.21 -4.84 -13.20
C GLY A 55 29.27 -5.33 -11.75
N GLU A 56 30.35 -5.09 -11.02
CA GLU A 56 30.50 -5.49 -9.63
C GLU A 56 29.97 -4.41 -8.68
N ILE A 57 29.26 -4.82 -7.64
CA ILE A 57 28.76 -3.93 -6.59
C ILE A 57 29.94 -3.54 -5.68
N VAL A 58 30.36 -2.28 -5.76
CA VAL A 58 31.45 -1.69 -4.98
C VAL A 58 30.99 -1.28 -3.58
N LYS A 59 29.73 -0.84 -3.46
CA LYS A 59 29.16 -0.41 -2.18
C LYS A 59 27.64 -0.56 -2.20
N THR A 60 27.09 -1.09 -1.13
CA THR A 60 25.65 -1.07 -0.83
C THR A 60 25.42 -0.19 0.40
N THR A 61 24.48 0.73 0.30
CA THR A 61 24.06 1.60 1.40
C THR A 61 22.54 1.52 1.51
N GLU A 62 22.06 1.34 2.73
CA GLU A 62 20.64 1.35 3.04
C GLU A 62 20.29 2.68 3.71
N TRP A 63 19.40 3.45 3.08
CA TRP A 63 18.78 4.61 3.68
C TRP A 63 17.55 4.17 4.48
N GLN A 64 17.53 4.57 5.74
CA GLN A 64 16.42 4.38 6.66
C GLN A 64 15.79 5.75 6.96
N ASP A 65 14.47 5.77 7.09
CA ASP A 65 13.71 6.97 7.40
C ASP A 65 14.06 7.49 8.80
N VAL A 66 14.81 8.59 8.83
CA VAL A 66 15.28 9.24 10.06
C VAL A 66 14.13 9.91 10.82
N SER A 67 12.96 10.13 10.18
CA SER A 67 11.77 10.67 10.86
C SER A 67 11.09 9.65 11.79
N LYS A 68 11.37 8.35 11.61
CA LYS A 68 10.92 7.29 12.52
C LYS A 68 11.90 7.02 13.67
N GLN A 69 12.97 7.81 13.78
CA GLN A 69 13.93 7.76 14.89
C GLN A 69 13.54 8.65 16.07
N ASN A 70 12.25 8.80 16.36
CA ASN A 70 11.79 9.30 17.66
C ASN A 70 11.31 8.12 18.51
N THR A 71 12.28 7.47 19.15
CA THR A 71 12.28 7.07 20.56
C THR A 71 13.59 6.32 20.82
N ASN A 72 14.52 6.97 21.54
CA ASN A 72 15.74 6.36 22.05
C ASN A 72 16.75 5.81 21.03
N LEU A 73 17.39 6.67 20.22
CA LEU A 73 18.73 6.36 19.72
C LEU A 73 19.76 6.78 20.76
N ALA A 74 20.00 5.88 21.72
CA ALA A 74 21.35 5.70 22.22
C ALA A 74 22.20 5.29 21.01
N ASN A 75 22.99 6.24 20.50
CA ASN A 75 23.99 5.99 19.46
C ASN A 75 24.82 4.78 19.94
N LYS A 76 24.84 3.68 19.17
CA LYS A 76 25.66 2.51 19.49
C LYS A 76 27.12 2.96 19.37
N ASN A 77 27.72 3.18 20.55
CA ASN A 77 29.05 3.72 20.91
C ASN A 77 28.98 4.94 21.87
N SER A 78 27.77 5.37 22.26
CA SER A 78 27.59 6.44 23.23
C SER A 78 28.02 5.96 24.61
N THR A 79 29.15 6.47 25.07
CA THR A 79 29.48 6.55 26.49
C THR A 79 28.19 6.88 27.27
N GLU A 80 27.77 6.01 28.17
CA GLU A 80 26.50 6.16 28.91
C GLU A 80 26.58 7.29 29.95
N VAL A 81 26.90 8.51 29.53
CA VAL A 81 26.97 9.69 30.38
C VAL A 81 25.63 10.42 30.31
N PHE A 82 25.00 10.57 31.46
CA PHE A 82 23.81 11.39 31.63
C PHE A 82 24.20 12.78 32.10
N VAL A 83 23.69 13.81 31.42
CA VAL A 83 23.88 15.21 31.76
C VAL A 83 22.61 15.71 32.41
N GLU A 84 22.73 16.21 33.63
CA GLU A 84 21.63 16.79 34.41
C GLU A 84 21.90 18.27 34.64
N PHE A 85 20.83 19.07 34.62
CA PHE A 85 20.87 20.50 34.84
C PHE A 85 20.12 20.85 36.12
N ASP A 86 20.73 21.72 36.92
CA ASP A 86 20.02 22.34 38.03
C ASP A 86 18.94 23.29 37.48
N PRO A 87 17.67 23.16 37.89
CA PRO A 87 16.60 24.07 37.46
C PRO A 87 16.83 25.53 37.85
N ASP A 88 17.62 25.78 38.92
CA ASP A 88 18.02 27.13 39.35
C ASP A 88 19.35 27.59 38.71
N GLY A 89 19.88 26.81 37.78
CA GLY A 89 21.10 27.07 37.03
C GLY A 89 22.41 27.12 37.80
N LYS A 90 22.47 26.51 39.00
CA LYS A 90 23.66 26.56 39.86
C LYS A 90 24.77 25.60 39.42
N TYR A 91 24.40 24.48 38.80
CA TYR A 91 25.34 23.44 38.38
C TYR A 91 24.81 22.61 37.21
N LEU A 92 25.73 21.93 36.55
CA LEU A 92 25.44 20.79 35.70
C LEU A 92 26.16 19.55 36.24
N ARG A 93 25.55 18.37 36.11
CA ARG A 93 26.08 17.12 36.67
C ARG A 93 26.20 16.08 35.59
N LEU A 94 27.40 15.53 35.43
CA LEU A 94 27.65 14.38 34.57
C LEU A 94 27.62 13.11 35.42
N THR A 95 26.82 12.13 35.02
CA THR A 95 26.71 10.84 35.70
C THR A 95 27.11 9.72 34.74
N ASN A 96 28.13 8.94 35.10
CA ASN A 96 28.51 7.75 34.37
C ASN A 96 27.50 6.64 34.69
N LYS A 97 26.59 6.33 33.76
CA LYS A 97 25.64 5.23 33.88
C LYS A 97 26.21 3.89 33.43
N SER A 98 27.42 3.85 32.86
CA SER A 98 28.05 2.58 32.47
C SER A 98 28.49 1.76 33.68
N LYS A 99 28.90 0.52 33.40
CA LYS A 99 29.49 -0.41 34.39
C LYS A 99 31.00 -0.25 34.51
N GLU A 100 31.62 0.52 33.63
CA GLU A 100 33.07 0.72 33.56
C GLU A 100 33.44 2.12 34.05
N GLU A 101 34.72 2.31 34.40
CA GLU A 101 35.23 3.64 34.70
C GLU A 101 35.46 4.44 33.42
N LEU A 102 35.13 5.73 33.48
CA LEU A 102 35.29 6.65 32.36
C LEU A 102 36.38 7.66 32.68
N LYS A 103 37.47 7.65 31.90
CA LYS A 103 38.51 8.67 31.98
C LYS A 103 38.07 9.87 31.16
N LEU A 104 37.91 11.01 31.82
CA LEU A 104 37.48 12.27 31.19
C LEU A 104 38.68 13.15 30.81
N GLU A 105 39.90 12.68 30.97
CA GLU A 105 41.11 13.41 30.58
C GLU A 105 41.05 13.87 29.11
N GLY A 106 41.21 15.18 28.89
CA GLY A 106 41.16 15.79 27.55
C GLY A 106 39.77 15.93 26.96
N TRP A 107 38.71 15.51 27.66
CA TRP A 107 37.33 15.73 27.23
C TRP A 107 36.96 17.21 27.40
N LYS A 108 35.95 17.65 26.65
CA LYS A 108 35.41 19.00 26.73
C LYS A 108 33.90 18.99 26.86
N LEU A 109 33.37 19.95 27.59
CA LEU A 109 31.96 20.30 27.56
C LEU A 109 31.82 21.61 26.81
N ARG A 110 30.99 21.62 25.77
CA ARG A 110 30.59 22.83 25.05
C ARG A 110 29.14 23.14 25.41
N VAL A 111 28.91 24.31 26.01
CA VAL A 111 27.59 24.76 26.44
C VAL A 111 27.23 26.01 25.66
N LYS A 112 26.07 26.00 24.99
CA LYS A 112 25.48 27.15 24.33
C LYS A 112 24.21 27.55 25.09
N LEU A 113 24.22 28.76 25.64
CA LEU A 113 23.11 29.39 26.34
C LEU A 113 22.34 30.28 25.36
N ASN A 114 21.08 29.97 25.10
CA ASN A 114 20.24 30.64 24.11
C ASN A 114 20.99 30.74 22.75
N ASP A 115 20.93 31.89 22.10
CA ASP A 115 21.66 32.18 20.87
C ASP A 115 23.05 32.81 21.11
N GLN A 116 23.59 32.68 22.32
CA GLN A 116 24.91 33.23 22.64
C GLN A 116 26.04 32.34 22.09
N ASN A 117 27.27 32.88 22.13
CA ASN A 117 28.46 32.12 21.74
C ASN A 117 28.67 30.93 22.69
N PRO A 118 29.01 29.73 22.18
CA PRO A 118 29.27 28.58 23.02
C PRO A 118 30.49 28.80 23.93
N ILE A 119 30.40 28.34 25.17
CA ILE A 119 31.47 28.36 26.16
C ILE A 119 31.98 26.93 26.32
N MET A 120 33.30 26.76 26.46
CA MET A 120 33.91 25.44 26.62
C MET A 120 34.56 25.25 27.99
N PHE A 121 34.45 24.04 28.52
CA PHE A 121 35.14 23.57 29.71
C PHE A 121 35.95 22.34 29.37
N THR A 122 37.24 22.34 29.70
CA THR A 122 38.13 21.21 29.47
C THR A 122 38.36 20.47 30.79
N PHE A 123 38.18 19.16 30.79
CA PHE A 123 38.48 18.32 31.95
C PHE A 123 39.99 18.15 32.12
N GLY A 124 40.47 18.26 33.37
CA GLY A 124 41.87 18.07 33.70
C GLY A 124 42.32 16.61 33.67
N GLU A 125 43.65 16.40 33.67
CA GLU A 125 44.33 15.11 33.45
C GLU A 125 44.04 14.02 34.51
N SER A 126 43.40 14.36 35.63
CA SER A 126 43.15 13.43 36.74
C SER A 126 41.69 13.02 36.94
N ILE A 127 40.76 13.49 36.09
CA ILE A 127 39.33 13.23 36.30
C ILE A 127 38.94 11.85 35.76
N THR A 128 38.68 10.92 36.68
CA THR A 128 38.12 9.60 36.38
C THR A 128 36.76 9.45 37.04
N LEU A 129 35.73 9.22 36.21
CA LEU A 129 34.36 9.04 36.63
C LEU A 129 34.05 7.54 36.74
N ARG A 130 34.12 7.01 37.96
CA ARG A 130 33.82 5.59 38.24
C ARG A 130 32.38 5.22 37.83
N ALA A 131 32.15 3.93 37.62
CA ALA A 131 30.82 3.39 37.32
C ALA A 131 29.76 3.91 38.32
N LYS A 132 28.62 4.36 37.79
CA LYS A 132 27.49 4.89 38.56
C LYS A 132 27.80 6.11 39.45
N ARG A 133 28.96 6.77 39.26
CA ARG A 133 29.31 8.01 39.97
C ARG A 133 29.06 9.24 39.11
N SER A 134 29.03 10.38 39.78
CA SER A 134 28.80 11.68 39.17
C SER A 134 29.91 12.68 39.49
N VAL A 135 30.13 13.62 38.57
CA VAL A 135 30.93 14.83 38.77
C VAL A 135 29.99 16.02 38.56
N THR A 136 30.06 16.99 39.47
CA THR A 136 29.24 18.19 39.44
C THR A 136 30.13 19.36 39.06
N ILE A 137 29.70 20.13 38.06
CA ILE A 137 30.39 21.34 37.61
C ILE A 137 29.52 22.52 38.00
N TRP A 138 30.04 23.31 38.92
CA TRP A 138 29.36 24.44 39.55
C TRP A 138 29.67 25.73 38.80
N VAL A 139 28.63 26.56 38.63
CA VAL A 139 28.79 27.97 38.27
C VAL A 139 29.56 28.68 39.38
N ASP A 140 30.37 29.68 39.03
CA ASP A 140 31.16 30.42 40.01
C ASP A 140 30.27 31.01 41.13
N GLY A 141 30.78 30.96 42.36
CA GLY A 141 30.04 31.39 43.55
C GLY A 141 28.83 30.54 43.95
N CYS A 142 28.42 29.54 43.16
CA CYS A 142 27.26 28.69 43.47
C CYS A 142 27.63 27.32 44.10
N GLY A 143 28.93 27.01 44.15
CA GLY A 143 29.43 25.73 44.67
C GLY A 143 29.60 25.66 46.19
N PRO A 144 29.84 24.45 46.74
CA PRO A 144 30.04 24.23 48.17
C PRO A 144 31.27 24.98 48.72
N CYS A 145 31.24 25.39 49.99
CA CYS A 145 32.35 26.09 50.66
C CYS A 145 33.65 25.25 50.69
N SER A 146 33.52 23.93 50.77
CA SER A 146 34.62 22.96 50.70
C SER A 146 34.37 21.96 49.57
N PRO A 147 34.80 22.26 48.32
CA PRO A 147 34.56 21.38 47.17
C PRO A 147 35.33 20.05 47.33
N GLY A 148 34.64 18.95 47.07
CA GLY A 148 35.25 17.62 47.03
C GLY A 148 35.94 17.33 45.69
N PRO A 149 36.57 16.15 45.53
CA PRO A 149 37.22 15.76 44.27
C PRO A 149 36.25 15.58 43.09
N SER A 150 34.95 15.48 43.37
CA SER A 150 33.87 15.39 42.36
C SER A 150 33.20 16.73 42.08
N ASP A 151 33.67 17.83 42.68
CA ASP A 151 33.11 19.18 42.52
C ASP A 151 34.10 20.07 41.74
N LEU A 152 33.76 20.35 40.48
CA LEU A 152 34.52 21.22 39.60
C LEU A 152 33.87 22.60 39.56
N LYS A 153 34.67 23.64 39.31
CA LYS A 153 34.17 25.02 39.15
C LYS A 153 34.39 25.48 37.72
N TRP A 154 33.36 26.07 37.12
CA TRP A 154 33.43 26.67 35.80
C TRP A 154 33.16 28.17 35.90
N LYS A 155 34.23 28.96 35.81
CA LYS A 155 34.18 30.42 36.02
C LYS A 155 33.45 31.18 34.91
N ASP A 156 33.63 30.73 33.67
CA ASP A 156 33.06 31.39 32.49
C ASP A 156 31.60 31.02 32.27
N LEU A 157 31.09 29.99 32.96
CA LEU A 157 29.70 29.57 32.83
C LEU A 157 28.80 30.53 33.59
N ARG A 158 27.93 31.22 32.86
CA ARG A 158 26.86 32.03 33.45
C ARG A 158 25.76 31.12 33.99
N ARG A 159 25.15 31.54 35.10
CA ARG A 159 23.90 30.96 35.62
C ARG A 159 22.77 31.08 34.60
N TRP A 160 21.91 30.07 34.49
CA TRP A 160 20.71 30.07 33.65
C TRP A 160 19.43 30.07 34.50
N ASP A 161 18.35 30.56 33.91
CA ASP A 161 17.03 30.63 34.53
C ASP A 161 16.04 29.65 33.86
N LYS A 162 14.91 29.43 34.52
CA LYS A 162 13.82 28.62 33.97
C LYS A 162 13.30 29.26 32.67
N GLY A 163 13.44 28.57 31.55
CA GLY A 163 13.05 29.04 30.21
C GLY A 163 14.23 29.34 29.27
N ASP A 164 15.46 29.40 29.79
CA ASP A 164 16.65 29.48 28.94
C ASP A 164 16.82 28.19 28.11
N LYS A 165 17.22 28.34 26.85
CA LYS A 165 17.56 27.24 25.94
C LYS A 165 19.03 26.86 26.14
N LEU A 166 19.28 25.66 26.64
CA LEU A 166 20.61 25.11 26.87
C LEU A 166 20.88 24.03 25.83
N LEU A 167 21.94 24.18 25.06
CA LEU A 167 22.51 23.10 24.24
C LEU A 167 23.86 22.72 24.83
N VAL A 168 24.01 21.46 25.23
CA VAL A 168 25.25 20.95 25.82
C VAL A 168 25.76 19.76 25.06
N GLU A 169 27.01 19.85 24.64
CA GLU A 169 27.72 18.81 23.91
C GLU A 169 28.93 18.36 24.73
N LEU A 170 28.99 17.07 25.01
CA LEU A 170 30.17 16.41 25.59
C LEU A 170 31.03 15.88 24.44
N ILE A 171 32.28 16.32 24.42
CA ILE A 171 33.26 16.05 23.37
C ILE A 171 34.39 15.22 23.99
N ASN A 172 34.75 14.11 23.35
CA ASN A 172 35.83 13.24 23.85
C ASN A 172 37.23 13.78 23.50
N CYS A 173 38.28 13.08 23.96
CA CYS A 173 39.67 13.43 23.66
C CYS A 173 40.06 13.35 22.17
N HIS A 174 39.20 12.78 21.31
CA HIS A 174 39.37 12.72 19.85
C HIS A 174 38.56 13.80 19.12
N GLU A 175 38.03 14.80 19.83
CA GLU A 175 37.17 15.87 19.30
C GLU A 175 35.82 15.37 18.73
N GLU A 176 35.37 14.18 19.12
CA GLU A 176 34.06 13.65 18.72
C GLU A 176 32.98 13.99 19.74
N ILE A 177 31.81 14.41 19.27
CA ILE A 177 30.64 14.66 20.11
C ILE A 177 30.04 13.30 20.51
N VAL A 178 30.17 12.94 21.79
CA VAL A 178 29.69 11.66 22.33
C VAL A 178 28.32 11.76 22.99
N LYS A 179 27.90 12.97 23.37
CA LYS A 179 26.58 13.25 23.93
C LYS A 179 26.15 14.68 23.62
N THR A 180 24.92 14.85 23.15
CA THR A 180 24.25 16.15 23.04
C THR A 180 23.00 16.13 23.90
N THR A 181 22.77 17.19 24.66
CA THR A 181 21.58 17.38 25.50
C THR A 181 21.05 18.79 25.29
N GLU A 182 19.77 18.89 24.90
CA GLU A 182 19.06 20.14 24.75
C GLU A 182 17.99 20.25 25.85
N VAL A 183 17.92 21.40 26.52
CA VAL A 183 16.90 21.74 27.51
C VAL A 183 16.33 23.10 27.08
N GLY A 184 15.02 23.23 26.93
CA GLY A 184 14.37 24.46 26.50
C GLY A 184 12.98 24.60 27.11
N ASP A 185 12.23 25.63 26.70
CA ASP A 185 10.86 25.86 27.14
C ASP A 185 9.95 24.68 26.76
N GLU A 186 9.64 23.84 27.74
CA GLU A 186 8.78 22.67 27.60
C GLU A 186 7.40 23.04 27.03
N GLU A 187 6.89 24.24 27.32
CA GLU A 187 5.61 24.70 26.77
C GLU A 187 5.70 25.05 25.28
N GLU A 188 6.84 25.59 24.82
CA GLU A 188 7.06 25.86 23.39
C GLU A 188 7.20 24.55 22.61
N GLN A 189 7.86 23.55 23.21
CA GLN A 189 8.00 22.21 22.64
C GLN A 189 6.62 21.54 22.51
N GLN A 190 5.82 21.54 23.57
CA GLN A 190 4.46 20.98 23.58
C GLN A 190 3.54 21.67 22.58
N ARG A 191 3.60 23.02 22.46
CA ARG A 191 2.82 23.74 21.45
C ARG A 191 3.18 23.35 20.01
N LYS A 192 4.46 23.11 19.73
CA LYS A 192 4.91 22.65 18.39
C LYS A 192 4.45 21.23 18.09
N GLU A 193 4.60 20.33 19.06
CA GLU A 193 4.12 18.95 18.95
C GLU A 193 2.59 18.90 18.74
N GLN A 194 1.84 19.70 19.50
CA GLN A 194 0.40 19.80 19.35
C GLN A 194 -0.01 20.37 17.98
N ALA A 195 0.67 21.42 17.50
CA ALA A 195 0.39 21.99 16.17
C ALA A 195 0.73 21.02 15.03
N GLU A 196 1.75 20.16 15.20
CA GLU A 196 2.09 19.14 14.22
C GLU A 196 1.07 17.99 14.21
N GLN A 197 0.62 17.55 15.39
CA GLN A 197 -0.47 16.59 15.52
C GLN A 197 -1.77 17.11 14.93
N GLU A 198 -2.11 18.39 15.14
CA GLU A 198 -3.29 19.01 14.56
C GLU A 198 -3.26 19.02 13.02
N LYS A 199 -2.09 19.26 12.41
CA LYS A 199 -1.92 19.17 10.94
C LYS A 199 -2.12 17.74 10.43
N GLU A 200 -1.60 16.75 11.16
CA GLU A 200 -1.78 15.34 10.79
C GLU A 200 -3.26 14.93 10.90
N VAL A 201 -3.94 15.32 11.97
CA VAL A 201 -5.38 15.10 12.16
C VAL A 201 -6.18 15.76 11.03
N GLU A 202 -5.83 16.98 10.64
CA GLU A 202 -6.53 17.67 9.56
C GLU A 202 -6.32 16.99 8.21
N SER A 203 -5.11 16.51 7.92
CA SER A 203 -4.82 15.70 6.74
C SER A 203 -5.65 14.41 6.72
N LEU A 204 -5.73 13.71 7.85
CA LEU A 204 -6.51 12.47 7.97
C LEU A 204 -8.02 12.72 7.84
N LYS A 205 -8.53 13.84 8.35
CA LYS A 205 -9.94 14.24 8.16
C LYS A 205 -10.26 14.47 6.69
N MET A 206 -9.40 15.18 5.96
CA MET A 206 -9.60 15.39 4.52
C MET A 206 -9.59 14.07 3.75
N GLU A 207 -8.70 13.14 4.09
CA GLU A 207 -8.67 11.81 3.46
C GLU A 207 -9.92 10.99 3.77
N LEU A 208 -10.40 11.05 5.02
CA LEU A 208 -11.62 10.36 5.44
C LEU A 208 -12.85 10.89 4.71
N GLN A 209 -12.98 12.21 4.59
CA GLN A 209 -14.08 12.84 3.85
C GLN A 209 -14.09 12.39 2.39
N LYS A 210 -12.92 12.39 1.73
CA LYS A 210 -12.79 11.92 0.35
C LYS A 210 -13.23 10.46 0.19
N LYS A 211 -12.88 9.59 1.16
CA LYS A 211 -13.31 8.18 1.14
C LYS A 211 -14.81 8.03 1.37
N GLN A 212 -15.43 8.88 2.18
CA GLN A 212 -16.89 8.90 2.35
C GLN A 212 -17.58 9.26 1.04
N GLU A 213 -17.13 10.31 0.35
CA GLU A 213 -17.68 10.72 -0.96
C GLU A 213 -17.51 9.63 -2.04
N GLU A 214 -16.36 8.92 -2.04
CA GLU A 214 -16.13 7.79 -2.94
C GLU A 214 -17.07 6.62 -2.63
N PHE A 215 -17.31 6.33 -1.35
CA PHE A 215 -18.23 5.28 -0.94
C PHE A 215 -19.68 5.60 -1.30
N GLU A 216 -20.11 6.85 -1.10
CA GLU A 216 -21.44 7.31 -1.51
C GLU A 216 -21.64 7.21 -3.02
N THR A 217 -20.65 7.60 -3.81
CA THR A 217 -20.69 7.47 -5.28
C THR A 217 -20.83 6.01 -5.70
N LYS A 218 -19.98 5.13 -5.15
CA LYS A 218 -20.04 3.68 -5.45
C LYS A 218 -21.36 3.04 -5.04
N THR A 219 -21.97 3.51 -3.95
CA THR A 219 -23.27 3.02 -3.50
C THR A 219 -24.35 3.38 -4.52
N LYS A 220 -24.36 4.63 -5.02
CA LYS A 220 -25.31 5.07 -6.07
C LYS A 220 -25.12 4.29 -7.37
N GLU A 221 -23.89 4.13 -7.84
CA GLU A 221 -23.59 3.35 -9.05
C GLU A 221 -24.08 1.89 -8.92
N TRP A 222 -23.90 1.30 -7.74
CA TRP A 222 -24.36 -0.05 -7.46
C TRP A 222 -25.90 -0.14 -7.46
N GLU A 223 -26.59 0.83 -6.85
CA GLU A 223 -28.06 0.91 -6.87
C GLU A 223 -28.60 1.07 -8.30
N GLU A 224 -28.01 1.96 -9.11
CA GLU A 224 -28.37 2.13 -10.53
C GLU A 224 -28.19 0.83 -11.33
N THR A 225 -27.09 0.12 -11.10
CA THR A 225 -26.82 -1.18 -11.72
C THR A 225 -27.86 -2.23 -11.31
N GLN A 226 -28.30 -2.24 -10.05
CA GLN A 226 -29.36 -3.15 -9.59
C GLN A 226 -30.68 -2.87 -10.30
N ASP A 227 -31.05 -1.59 -10.47
CA ASP A 227 -32.27 -1.19 -11.16
C ASP A 227 -32.24 -1.55 -12.66
N GLU A 228 -31.09 -1.39 -13.32
CA GLU A 228 -30.90 -1.82 -14.72
C GLU A 228 -31.06 -3.33 -14.88
N LEU A 229 -30.41 -4.12 -14.00
CA LEU A 229 -30.52 -5.57 -14.01
C LEU A 229 -31.96 -6.04 -13.74
N LEU A 230 -32.69 -5.35 -12.87
CA LEU A 230 -34.09 -5.67 -12.58
C LEU A 230 -34.97 -5.43 -13.83
N LYS A 231 -34.77 -4.32 -14.53
CA LYS A 231 -35.47 -4.03 -15.79
C LYS A 231 -35.14 -5.05 -16.87
N GLU A 232 -33.86 -5.40 -17.03
CA GLU A 232 -33.44 -6.40 -18.00
C GLU A 232 -34.06 -7.77 -17.69
N LYS A 233 -34.11 -8.15 -16.41
CA LYS A 233 -34.75 -9.39 -15.98
C LYS A 233 -36.24 -9.41 -16.34
N GLN A 234 -36.96 -8.32 -16.08
CA GLN A 234 -38.38 -8.20 -16.44
C GLN A 234 -38.60 -8.32 -17.95
N ASN A 235 -37.80 -7.63 -18.76
CA ASN A 235 -37.88 -7.73 -20.22
C ASN A 235 -37.65 -9.17 -20.70
N ARG A 236 -36.63 -9.86 -20.17
CA ARG A 236 -36.37 -11.27 -20.51
C ARG A 236 -37.51 -12.19 -20.08
N GLU A 237 -38.15 -11.93 -18.93
CA GLU A 237 -39.33 -12.70 -18.49
C GLU A 237 -40.51 -12.52 -19.44
N GLU A 238 -40.73 -11.31 -19.95
CA GLU A 238 -41.75 -11.02 -20.98
C GLU A 238 -41.44 -11.72 -22.31
N GLU A 239 -40.19 -11.67 -22.78
CA GLU A 239 -39.75 -12.38 -23.99
C GLU A 239 -39.96 -13.90 -23.87
N VAL A 240 -39.60 -14.48 -22.73
CA VAL A 240 -39.81 -15.92 -22.47
C VAL A 240 -41.30 -16.26 -22.46
N LYS A 241 -42.14 -15.38 -21.92
CA LYS A 241 -43.59 -15.58 -21.93
C LYS A 241 -44.15 -15.59 -23.36
N GLU A 242 -43.76 -14.63 -24.18
CA GLU A 242 -44.16 -14.55 -25.59
C GLU A 242 -43.70 -15.79 -26.38
N LEU A 243 -42.46 -16.24 -26.19
CA LEU A 243 -41.94 -17.45 -26.83
C LEU A 243 -42.70 -18.71 -26.42
N LYS A 244 -43.14 -18.81 -25.16
CA LYS A 244 -43.98 -19.91 -24.69
C LYS A 244 -45.35 -19.89 -25.36
N ASP A 245 -45.99 -18.73 -25.46
CA ASP A 245 -47.29 -18.59 -26.11
C ASP A 245 -47.21 -18.99 -27.60
N GLN A 246 -46.11 -18.60 -28.29
CA GLN A 246 -45.85 -19.03 -29.66
C GLN A 246 -45.61 -20.53 -29.78
N LEU A 247 -44.87 -21.13 -28.84
CA LEU A 247 -44.63 -22.57 -28.81
C LEU A 247 -45.94 -23.35 -28.64
N ASP A 248 -46.80 -22.93 -27.73
CA ASP A 248 -48.12 -23.54 -27.50
C ASP A 248 -49.01 -23.46 -28.75
N LEU A 249 -48.97 -22.33 -29.47
CA LEU A 249 -49.66 -22.20 -30.74
C LEU A 249 -49.12 -23.17 -31.80
N LYS A 250 -47.79 -23.30 -31.90
CA LYS A 250 -47.16 -24.24 -32.83
C LYS A 250 -47.47 -25.69 -32.48
N GLN A 251 -47.51 -26.03 -31.19
CA GLN A 251 -47.87 -27.35 -30.72
C GLN A 251 -49.30 -27.72 -31.15
N LYS A 252 -50.27 -26.81 -30.98
CA LYS A 252 -51.64 -27.00 -31.48
C LYS A 252 -51.70 -27.18 -33.00
N GLN A 253 -50.90 -26.43 -33.76
CA GLN A 253 -50.81 -26.58 -35.22
C GLN A 253 -50.28 -27.96 -35.61
N ILE A 254 -49.27 -28.47 -34.89
CA ILE A 254 -48.71 -29.80 -35.11
C ILE A 254 -49.76 -30.87 -34.81
N GLU A 255 -50.48 -30.76 -33.70
CA GLU A 255 -51.55 -31.69 -33.33
C GLU A 255 -52.66 -31.74 -34.39
N ASN A 256 -53.08 -30.57 -34.91
CA ASN A 256 -54.07 -30.54 -35.98
C ASN A 256 -53.56 -31.22 -37.26
N LYS A 257 -52.32 -30.94 -37.67
CA LYS A 257 -51.72 -31.60 -38.84
C LYS A 257 -51.56 -33.10 -38.64
N GLN A 258 -51.23 -33.54 -37.43
CA GLN A 258 -51.14 -34.96 -37.10
C GLN A 258 -52.52 -35.64 -37.26
N ALA A 259 -53.58 -35.00 -36.78
CA ALA A 259 -54.95 -35.50 -36.95
C ALA A 259 -55.37 -35.56 -38.43
N GLU A 260 -54.98 -34.57 -39.25
CA GLU A 260 -55.20 -34.59 -40.70
C GLU A 260 -54.47 -35.77 -41.37
N CYS A 261 -53.20 -36.00 -41.01
CA CYS A 261 -52.44 -37.14 -41.51
C CYS A 261 -53.10 -38.49 -41.15
N ASP A 262 -53.59 -38.63 -39.91
CA ASP A 262 -54.28 -39.85 -39.48
C ASP A 262 -55.59 -40.09 -40.26
N LEU A 263 -56.32 -39.02 -40.58
CA LEU A 263 -57.53 -39.10 -41.39
C LEU A 263 -57.21 -39.48 -42.84
N LEU A 264 -56.14 -38.92 -43.41
CA LEU A 264 -55.66 -39.29 -44.75
C LEU A 264 -55.24 -40.77 -44.83
N MET A 265 -54.55 -41.29 -43.80
CA MET A 265 -54.20 -42.71 -43.73
C MET A 265 -55.46 -43.61 -43.75
N LYS A 266 -56.50 -43.26 -43.00
CA LYS A 266 -57.77 -44.00 -43.00
C LYS A 266 -58.49 -43.94 -44.35
N LEU A 267 -58.51 -42.76 -45.00
CA LEU A 267 -59.09 -42.62 -46.32
C LEU A 267 -58.36 -43.48 -47.36
N GLN A 268 -57.03 -43.54 -47.29
CA GLN A 268 -56.22 -44.39 -48.16
C GLN A 268 -56.56 -45.88 -47.97
N GLN A 269 -56.68 -46.35 -46.72
CA GLN A 269 -57.09 -47.73 -46.43
C GLN A 269 -58.48 -48.05 -47.00
N LEU A 270 -59.45 -47.15 -46.80
CA LEU A 270 -60.81 -47.33 -47.33
C LEU A 270 -60.82 -47.35 -48.87
N HIS A 271 -59.98 -46.53 -49.50
CA HIS A 271 -59.83 -46.53 -50.95
C HIS A 271 -59.30 -47.86 -51.47
N GLU A 272 -58.27 -48.42 -50.83
CA GLU A 272 -57.71 -49.74 -51.17
C GLU A 272 -58.73 -50.87 -50.97
N GLU A 273 -59.52 -50.83 -49.90
CA GLU A 273 -60.63 -51.77 -49.68
C GLU A 273 -61.69 -51.69 -50.78
N ASN A 274 -62.09 -50.49 -51.19
CA ASN A 274 -63.07 -50.31 -52.25
C ASN A 274 -62.54 -50.81 -53.59
N GLN A 275 -61.28 -50.54 -53.93
CA GLN A 275 -60.64 -51.10 -55.13
C GLN A 275 -60.60 -52.65 -55.09
N ARG A 276 -60.42 -53.24 -53.90
CA ARG A 276 -60.51 -54.69 -53.73
C ARG A 276 -61.93 -55.21 -53.97
N ARG A 277 -62.94 -54.57 -53.38
CA ARG A 277 -64.36 -54.90 -53.59
C ARG A 277 -64.77 -54.79 -55.06
N GLU A 278 -64.28 -53.79 -55.77
CA GLU A 278 -64.54 -53.61 -57.21
C GLU A 278 -63.96 -54.76 -58.04
N ARG A 279 -62.74 -55.19 -57.74
CA ARG A 279 -62.13 -56.37 -58.37
C ARG A 279 -62.95 -57.63 -58.10
N ASP A 280 -63.34 -57.86 -56.84
CA ASP A 280 -64.15 -59.01 -56.46
C ASP A 280 -65.52 -59.01 -57.18
N LEU A 281 -66.19 -57.84 -57.26
CA LEU A 281 -67.44 -57.65 -58.00
C LEU A 281 -67.28 -57.94 -59.50
N GLN A 282 -66.17 -57.53 -60.10
CA GLN A 282 -65.87 -57.78 -61.50
C GLN A 282 -65.73 -59.29 -61.76
N THR A 283 -64.98 -60.00 -60.91
CA THR A 283 -64.86 -61.46 -60.98
C THR A 283 -66.21 -62.17 -60.82
N LEU A 284 -67.06 -61.71 -59.89
CA LEU A 284 -68.41 -62.27 -59.71
C LEU A 284 -69.30 -62.06 -60.94
N LYS A 285 -69.21 -60.90 -61.61
CA LYS A 285 -69.94 -60.64 -62.86
C LYS A 285 -69.49 -61.59 -63.97
N GLU A 286 -68.19 -61.80 -64.14
CA GLU A 286 -67.63 -62.74 -65.13
C GLU A 286 -68.08 -64.18 -64.85
N ASN A 287 -68.08 -64.60 -63.57
CA ASN A 287 -68.61 -65.90 -63.15
C ASN A 287 -70.11 -66.04 -63.41
N LEU A 288 -70.89 -64.99 -63.20
CA LEU A 288 -72.33 -65.01 -63.48
C LEU A 288 -72.61 -65.07 -64.98
N GLU A 289 -71.85 -64.34 -65.79
CA GLU A 289 -71.97 -64.37 -67.26
C GLU A 289 -71.62 -65.76 -67.82
N THR A 290 -70.55 -66.38 -67.33
CA THR A 290 -70.19 -67.75 -67.70
C THR A 290 -71.26 -68.76 -67.30
N LYS A 291 -71.81 -68.68 -66.08
CA LYS A 291 -72.95 -69.51 -65.64
C LYS A 291 -74.21 -69.28 -66.48
N THR A 292 -74.49 -68.04 -66.87
CA THR A 292 -75.62 -67.71 -67.74
C THR A 292 -75.46 -68.36 -69.11
N LYS A 293 -74.26 -68.28 -69.71
CA LYS A 293 -73.93 -69.00 -70.96
C LYS A 293 -74.05 -70.52 -70.83
N GLU A 294 -73.65 -71.10 -69.70
CA GLU A 294 -73.85 -72.53 -69.41
C GLU A 294 -75.34 -72.90 -69.36
N LEU A 295 -76.16 -72.11 -68.66
CA LEU A 295 -77.61 -72.33 -68.59
C LEU A 295 -78.30 -72.23 -69.95
N GLU A 296 -77.91 -71.26 -70.79
CA GLU A 296 -78.42 -71.13 -72.16
C GLU A 296 -78.08 -72.37 -73.01
N LYS A 297 -76.86 -72.92 -72.89
CA LYS A 297 -76.49 -74.17 -73.56
C LYS A 297 -77.36 -75.35 -73.10
N ILE A 298 -77.62 -75.47 -71.80
CA ILE A 298 -78.50 -76.52 -71.26
C ILE A 298 -79.92 -76.37 -71.81
N LYS A 299 -80.48 -75.15 -71.77
CA LYS A 299 -81.82 -74.86 -72.34
C LYS A 299 -81.89 -75.21 -73.83
N ALA A 300 -80.88 -74.83 -74.62
CA ALA A 300 -80.81 -75.16 -76.05
C ALA A 300 -80.74 -76.68 -76.31
N GLY A 301 -80.19 -77.45 -75.37
CA GLY A 301 -80.15 -78.93 -75.43
C GLY A 301 -81.49 -79.62 -75.10
N TRP A 302 -82.41 -78.95 -74.40
CA TRP A 302 -83.73 -79.50 -74.04
C TRP A 302 -84.81 -79.28 -75.11
N PHE A 303 -84.57 -78.41 -76.10
CA PHE A 303 -85.51 -78.09 -77.20
C PHE A 303 -85.11 -78.73 -78.55
N LYS A 304 -84.20 -79.72 -78.55
CA LYS A 304 -83.87 -80.60 -79.68
C LYS A 304 -84.42 -82.00 -79.41
#